data_AF-A0A7Y0VSY9-F1
#
_entry.id   AF-A0A7Y0VSY9-F1
#
_cell.length_a   1.000
_cell.length_b   1.000
_cell.length_c   1.000
_cell.angle_alpha   90.00
_cell.angle_beta   90.00
_cell.angle_gamma   90.00
#
_symmetry.space_group_name_H-M   'P 1'
#
loop_
_entity.id
_entity.type
_entity.pdbx_description
1 polymer ?
#
loop_
_entity_poly.entity_id
_entity_poly.type
_entity_poly.pdbx_seq_one_letter_code
_entity_poly.pdbx_strand_id
1 'polypeptide(L)'
;MFNLDEVLRNHLAQRQNEPKVRFVAASVATLSPRSKPDKARVVAGVADVAITRKASTSTIAIIQWLKKEGAHLYVAGNTLCFRPTDWAQFAIVNAHWRALFYELAAVDQEQENGSGR
;
A
#
# COMPACT_ATOMS: atom_id res chain seq x y z
N MET A 1 -10.85 24.73 28.21
CA MET A 1 -11.03 25.11 26.79
C MET A 1 -9.74 24.71 26.07
N PHE A 2 -9.80 23.91 25.00
CA PHE A 2 -8.60 23.44 24.28
C PHE A 2 -8.15 24.49 23.27
N ASN A 3 -6.94 25.03 23.42
CA ASN A 3 -6.37 26.01 22.49
C ASN A 3 -5.55 25.30 21.42
N LEU A 4 -6.07 25.29 20.20
CA LEU A 4 -5.41 24.69 19.03
C LEU A 4 -4.06 25.35 18.71
N ASP A 5 -3.94 26.66 18.93
CA ASP A 5 -2.70 27.40 18.71
C ASP A 5 -1.57 26.97 19.64
N GLU A 6 -1.90 26.55 20.87
CA GLU A 6 -0.93 26.09 21.84
C GLU A 6 -0.42 24.69 21.49
N VAL A 7 -1.31 23.80 21.03
CA VAL A 7 -0.95 22.47 20.53
C VAL A 7 -0.05 22.57 19.30
N LEU A 8 -0.36 23.49 18.39
CA LEU A 8 0.39 23.65 17.14
C LEU A 8 1.80 24.20 17.39
N ARG A 9 1.95 25.16 18.31
CA ARG A 9 3.27 25.65 18.74
C ARG A 9 4.09 24.57 19.44
N ASN A 10 3.47 23.79 20.33
CA ASN A 10 4.17 22.74 21.06
C ASN A 10 4.62 21.60 20.14
N HIS A 11 3.80 21.22 19.16
CA HIS A 11 4.17 20.22 18.15
C HIS A 11 5.35 20.67 17.26
N LEU A 12 5.35 21.94 16.84
CA LEU A 12 6.47 22.51 16.07
C LEU A 12 7.76 22.59 16.91
N ALA A 13 7.66 22.97 18.19
CA ALA A 13 8.79 23.01 19.10
C ALA A 13 9.40 21.62 19.38
N GLN A 14 8.58 20.56 19.41
CA GLN A 14 9.07 19.18 19.55
C GLN A 14 9.89 18.73 18.34
N ARG A 15 9.48 19.07 17.12
CA ARG A 15 10.23 18.70 15.90
C ARG A 15 11.57 19.43 15.77
N GLN A 16 11.70 20.65 16.28
CA GLN A 16 12.98 21.37 16.26
C GLN A 16 14.01 20.78 17.24
N ASN A 17 13.53 20.11 18.29
CA ASN A 17 14.36 19.51 19.34
C ASN A 17 14.60 18.01 19.15
N GLU A 18 14.23 17.41 18.00
CA GLU A 18 14.60 16.03 17.71
C GLU A 18 16.13 15.93 17.59
N PRO A 19 16.79 15.14 18.46
CA PRO A 19 18.24 15.00 18.38
C PRO A 19 18.58 14.34 17.05
N LYS A 20 19.44 15.01 16.28
CA LYS A 20 20.02 14.50 15.03
C LYS A 20 20.70 13.16 15.33
N VAL A 21 19.99 12.06 15.07
CA VAL A 21 20.49 10.71 15.35
C VAL A 21 21.63 10.44 14.36
N ARG A 22 22.86 10.74 14.77
CA ARG A 22 24.07 10.32 14.09
C ARG A 22 24.20 8.82 14.29
N PHE A 23 23.75 8.05 13.31
CA PHE A 23 24.05 6.63 13.23
C PHE A 23 25.57 6.45 13.10
N VAL A 24 26.22 6.00 14.18
CA VAL A 24 27.61 5.54 14.16
C VAL A 24 27.57 4.03 13.91
N ALA A 25 27.93 3.60 12.71
CA ALA A 25 28.09 2.20 12.38
C ALA A 25 29.40 1.69 13.01
N ALA A 26 29.30 1.06 14.19
CA ALA A 26 30.39 0.28 14.75
C ALA A 26 30.38 -1.13 14.12
N SER A 27 30.96 -1.28 12.94
CA SER A 27 31.23 -2.60 12.36
C SER A 27 32.48 -3.19 13.02
N VAL A 28 32.25 -3.97 14.08
CA VAL A 28 33.28 -4.81 14.71
C VAL A 28 33.50 -6.04 13.84
N ALA A 29 34.74 -6.22 13.39
CA ALA A 29 35.19 -7.41 12.69
C ALA A 29 35.43 -8.55 13.70
N THR A 30 34.76 -9.69 13.54
CA THR A 30 35.17 -10.95 14.16
C THR A 30 34.74 -12.17 13.33
N LEU A 31 35.73 -12.67 12.58
CA LEU A 31 36.14 -14.08 12.46
C LEU A 31 35.17 -15.12 11.85
N SER A 32 35.55 -15.58 10.65
CA SER A 32 35.15 -16.86 10.03
C SER A 32 35.52 -18.06 10.91
N PRO A 33 34.71 -19.13 10.91
CA PRO A 33 35.21 -20.38 10.34
C PRO A 33 34.21 -21.09 9.42
N ARG A 34 34.77 -21.51 8.29
CA ARG A 34 34.22 -22.42 7.28
C ARG A 34 33.78 -23.76 7.89
N SER A 35 32.56 -24.22 7.59
CA SER A 35 32.17 -25.64 7.65
C SER A 35 31.26 -26.00 6.47
N LYS A 36 31.45 -27.20 5.94
CA LYS A 36 31.10 -27.70 4.60
C LYS A 36 29.59 -27.81 4.33
N PRO A 37 29.14 -27.84 3.05
CA PRO A 37 27.73 -28.02 2.72
C PRO A 37 27.39 -29.51 2.76
N ASP A 38 26.61 -29.92 3.76
CA ASP A 38 25.94 -31.22 3.71
C ASP A 38 24.56 -31.04 3.06
N LYS A 39 24.24 -31.98 2.17
CA LYS A 39 23.10 -31.94 1.27
C LYS A 39 21.79 -32.00 2.05
N ALA A 40 21.23 -30.83 2.37
CA ALA A 40 19.83 -30.72 2.72
C ALA A 40 18.98 -30.91 1.45
N ARG A 41 18.36 -32.08 1.39
CA ARG A 41 17.32 -32.48 0.44
C ARG A 41 16.15 -31.49 0.52
N VAL A 42 16.15 -30.45 -0.33
CA VAL A 42 15.01 -29.54 -0.46
C VAL A 42 14.03 -30.12 -1.47
N VAL A 43 13.01 -30.75 -0.91
CA VAL A 43 11.83 -31.23 -1.62
C VAL A 43 10.89 -30.04 -1.84
N ALA A 44 10.47 -29.87 -3.09
CA ALA A 44 9.25 -29.19 -3.54
C ALA A 44 8.77 -27.98 -2.73
N GLY A 45 9.41 -26.84 -2.94
CA GLY A 45 8.65 -25.60 -3.00
C GLY A 45 8.27 -25.40 -4.45
N VAL A 46 7.05 -25.78 -4.84
CA VAL A 46 6.41 -25.24 -6.04
C VAL A 46 6.43 -23.74 -5.84
N ALA A 47 7.43 -23.09 -6.45
CA ALA A 47 7.54 -21.66 -6.49
C ALA A 47 6.24 -21.16 -7.09
N ASP A 48 5.44 -20.57 -6.21
CA ASP A 48 4.43 -19.56 -6.46
C ASP A 48 4.54 -19.07 -7.90
N VAL A 49 3.70 -19.67 -8.74
CA VAL A 49 3.70 -19.44 -10.19
C VAL A 49 3.40 -17.98 -10.37
N ALA A 50 4.48 -17.23 -10.61
CA ALA A 50 4.55 -15.93 -11.24
C ALA A 50 3.19 -15.27 -11.49
N ILE A 51 2.57 -14.70 -10.45
CA ILE A 51 1.71 -13.53 -10.64
C ILE A 51 2.62 -12.31 -10.76
N THR A 52 3.61 -12.40 -11.66
CA THR A 52 4.21 -11.23 -12.28
C THR A 52 3.17 -10.70 -13.26
N ARG A 53 2.08 -10.11 -12.74
CA ARG A 53 1.18 -9.30 -13.54
C ARG A 53 1.97 -8.05 -13.93
N LYS A 54 2.69 -8.15 -15.05
CA LYS A 54 3.36 -7.07 -15.75
C LYS A 54 2.38 -5.90 -15.91
N ALA A 55 2.56 -4.91 -15.05
CA ALA A 55 2.98 -3.56 -15.44
C ALA A 55 2.43 -3.05 -16.79
N SER A 56 1.11 -2.90 -16.86
CA SER A 56 0.42 -1.79 -17.52
C SER A 56 -1.07 -1.90 -17.23
N THR A 57 -1.43 -2.13 -15.96
CA THR A 57 -2.82 -2.30 -15.58
C THR A 57 -3.47 -0.91 -15.60
N SER A 58 -4.14 -0.59 -16.71
CA SER A 58 -5.10 0.51 -16.76
C SER A 58 -5.97 0.44 -15.50
N THR A 59 -6.29 1.58 -14.89
CA THR A 59 -7.09 1.65 -13.66
C THR A 59 -8.38 0.82 -13.77
N ILE A 60 -9.01 0.83 -14.95
CA ILE A 60 -10.19 0.02 -15.28
C ILE A 60 -9.89 -1.48 -15.17
N ALA A 61 -8.73 -1.94 -15.65
CA ALA A 61 -8.32 -3.34 -15.54
C ALA A 61 -8.05 -3.75 -14.08
N ILE A 62 -7.56 -2.84 -13.23
CA ILE A 62 -7.44 -3.09 -11.79
C ILE A 62 -8.83 -3.28 -11.16
N ILE A 63 -9.79 -2.40 -11.48
CA ILE A 63 -11.16 -2.49 -10.97
C ILE A 63 -11.83 -3.79 -11.40
N GLN A 64 -11.73 -4.15 -12.69
CA GLN A 64 -12.28 -5.40 -13.21
C GLN A 64 -11.65 -6.63 -12.56
N TRP A 65 -10.33 -6.60 -12.37
CA TRP A 65 -9.62 -7.67 -11.70
C TRP A 65 -10.08 -7.82 -10.23
N LEU A 66 -10.15 -6.72 -9.47
CA LEU A 66 -10.64 -6.73 -8.10
C LEU A 66 -12.06 -7.30 -8.00
N LYS A 67 -12.95 -6.89 -8.91
CA LYS A 67 -14.32 -7.41 -8.98
C LYS A 67 -14.36 -8.91 -9.27
N LYS A 68 -13.47 -9.40 -10.14
CA LYS A 68 -13.35 -10.84 -10.46
C LYS A 68 -12.86 -11.66 -9.26
N GLU A 69 -11.94 -11.12 -8.47
CA GLU A 69 -11.47 -11.73 -7.21
C GLU A 69 -12.46 -11.55 -6.05
N GLY A 70 -13.64 -10.96 -6.29
CA GLY A 70 -14.66 -10.72 -5.28
C GLY A 70 -14.32 -9.61 -4.29
N ALA A 71 -13.33 -8.76 -4.59
CA ALA A 71 -13.02 -7.60 -3.78
C ALA A 71 -14.00 -6.47 -4.11
N HIS A 72 -14.43 -5.73 -3.09
CA HIS A 72 -15.38 -4.62 -3.28
C HIS A 72 -14.62 -3.30 -3.23
N LEU A 73 -14.81 -2.47 -4.25
CA LEU A 73 -14.21 -1.15 -4.37
C LEU A 73 -15.29 -0.17 -4.84
N TYR A 74 -15.52 0.90 -4.08
CA TYR A 74 -16.51 1.93 -4.39
C TYR A 74 -16.09 3.28 -3.81
N VAL A 75 -16.67 4.36 -4.34
CA VAL A 75 -16.48 5.72 -3.81
C VAL A 75 -17.74 6.12 -3.04
N ALA A 76 -17.54 6.79 -1.91
CA ALA A 76 -18.61 7.39 -1.13
C ALA A 76 -18.20 8.83 -0.78
N GLY A 77 -18.77 9.80 -1.49
CA GLY A 77 -18.35 11.20 -1.41
C GLY A 77 -16.86 11.35 -1.75
N ASN A 78 -16.05 11.80 -0.78
CA ASN A 78 -14.61 11.99 -0.97
C ASN A 78 -13.74 10.83 -0.46
N THR A 79 -14.33 9.65 -0.24
CA THR A 79 -13.62 8.49 0.32
C THR A 79 -13.64 7.32 -0.65
N LEU A 80 -12.48 6.71 -0.87
CA LEU A 80 -12.37 5.42 -1.55
C LEU A 80 -12.53 4.30 -0.53
N CYS A 81 -13.63 3.55 -0.62
CA CYS A 81 -13.93 2.43 0.25
C CYS A 81 -13.49 1.12 -0.43
N PHE A 82 -12.69 0.33 0.29
CA PHE A 82 -12.12 -0.92 -0.23
C PHE A 82 -12.29 -2.05 0.79
N ARG A 83 -12.87 -3.16 0.34
CA ARG A 83 -12.95 -4.42 1.08
C ARG A 83 -12.12 -5.47 0.32
N PRO A 84 -10.88 -5.75 0.77
CA PRO A 84 -10.05 -6.79 0.16
C PRO A 84 -10.61 -8.18 0.40
N THR A 85 -10.38 -9.07 -0.56
CA THR A 85 -10.49 -10.53 -0.37
C THR A 85 -9.15 -11.13 0.06
N ASP A 86 -8.06 -10.54 -0.43
CA ASP A 86 -6.68 -10.93 -0.14
C ASP A 86 -5.86 -9.68 0.22
N TRP A 87 -4.97 -9.81 1.20
CA TRP A 87 -4.07 -8.76 1.65
C TRP A 87 -3.10 -8.31 0.56
N ALA A 88 -2.74 -9.18 -0.40
CA ALA A 88 -1.91 -8.77 -1.55
C ALA A 88 -2.57 -7.66 -2.39
N GLN A 89 -3.90 -7.59 -2.42
CA GLN A 89 -4.65 -6.57 -3.16
C GLN A 89 -4.44 -5.17 -2.57
N PHE A 90 -4.20 -5.07 -1.26
CA PHE A 90 -4.01 -3.78 -0.58
C PHE A 90 -2.79 -3.03 -1.13
N ALA A 91 -1.68 -3.71 -1.39
CA ALA A 91 -0.48 -3.09 -1.94
C ALA A 91 -0.74 -2.46 -3.33
N ILE A 92 -1.55 -3.14 -4.16
CA ILE A 92 -1.92 -2.68 -5.50
C ILE A 92 -2.88 -1.49 -5.42
N VAL A 93 -3.93 -1.59 -4.59
CA VAL A 93 -4.89 -0.49 -4.41
C VAL A 93 -4.20 0.73 -3.81
N ASN A 94 -3.31 0.55 -2.84
CA ASN A 94 -2.55 1.65 -2.24
C ASN A 94 -1.57 2.30 -3.22
N ALA A 95 -1.00 1.56 -4.16
CA ALA A 95 -0.15 2.15 -5.21
C ALA A 95 -0.97 3.02 -6.20
N HIS A 96 -2.25 2.71 -6.42
CA HIS A 96 -3.08 3.31 -7.46
C HIS A 96 -4.33 4.06 -6.94
N TRP A 97 -4.42 4.33 -5.63
CA TRP A 97 -5.66 4.79 -5.00
C TRP A 97 -6.22 6.09 -5.58
N ARG A 98 -5.36 7.07 -5.92
CA ARG A 98 -5.81 8.34 -6.53
C ARG A 98 -6.45 8.11 -7.90
N ALA A 99 -5.82 7.30 -8.74
CA ALA A 99 -6.34 7.01 -10.06
C ALA A 99 -7.67 6.24 -9.97
N LEU A 100 -7.74 5.24 -9.08
CA LEU A 100 -8.96 4.48 -8.79
C LEU A 100 -10.10 5.37 -8.32
N PHE A 101 -9.80 6.34 -7.45
CA PHE A 101 -10.79 7.29 -6.95
C PHE A 101 -11.38 8.14 -8.08
N TYR A 102 -10.56 8.74 -8.94
CA TYR A 102 -11.07 9.59 -10.03
C TYR A 102 -11.90 8.81 -11.05
N GLU A 103 -11.47 7.61 -11.43
CA GLU A 103 -12.22 6.75 -12.35
C GLU A 103 -13.59 6.37 -11.78
N LEU A 104 -13.64 5.98 -10.50
CA LEU A 104 -14.90 5.61 -9.85
C LEU A 104 -15.81 6.81 -9.60
N ALA A 105 -15.24 7.96 -9.23
CA ALA A 105 -16.00 9.19 -9.03
C ALA A 105 -16.62 9.71 -10.35
N ALA A 106 -15.91 9.55 -11.48
CA ALA A 106 -16.45 9.90 -12.80
C ALA A 106 -17.69 9.04 -13.13
N VAL A 107 -17.64 7.73 -12.85
CA VAL A 107 -18.77 6.81 -13.06
C VAL A 107 -19.96 7.12 -12.14
N ASP A 108 -19.71 7.52 -10.89
CA ASP A 108 -20.76 7.86 -9.93
C ASP A 108 -21.47 9.18 -10.32
N GLN A 109 -20.70 10.18 -10.76
CA GLN A 109 -21.26 11.44 -11.29
C GLN A 109 -22.12 11.21 -12.55
N GLU A 110 -21.74 10.30 -13.44
CA GLU A 110 -22.56 9.95 -14.60
C GLU A 110 -23.90 9.32 -14.20
N GLN A 111 -23.94 8.51 -13.14
CA GLN A 111 -25.18 7.95 -12.61
C GLN A 111 -26.07 8.99 -11.94
N GLU A 112 -25.51 9.88 -11.12
CA GLU A 112 -26.30 10.95 -10.49
C GLU A 112 -26.90 11.91 -11.53
N ASN A 113 -26.13 12.27 -12.56
CA ASN A 113 -26.61 13.15 -13.63
C ASN A 113 -27.62 12.46 -14.57
N GLY A 114 -27.63 11.12 -14.64
CA GLY A 114 -28.55 10.34 -15.46
C GLY A 114 -29.92 10.09 -14.82
N SER A 115 -30.04 10.22 -13.49
CA SER A 115 -31.28 9.92 -12.76
C SER A 115 -32.28 11.09 -12.67
N GLY A 116 -32.02 12.20 -13.37
CA GLY A 116 -32.84 13.41 -13.35
C GLY A 116 -33.93 13.50 -14.43
N ARG A 117 -34.48 12.38 -14.93
CA ARG A 117 -35.61 12.38 -15.89
C ARG A 117 -36.86 11.75 -15.30
#